data_AF-A0A530QG68-F1
#
_entry.id   AF-A0A530QG68-F1
#
_cell.length_a   1.000
_cell.length_b   1.000
_cell.length_c   1.000
_cell.angle_alpha   90.00
_cell.angle_beta   90.00
_cell.angle_gamma   90.00
#
_symmetry.space_group_name_H-M   'P 1'
#
loop_
_entity.id
_entity.type
_entity.pdbx_description
1 polymer ?
#
loop_
_entity_poly.entity_id
_entity_poly.type
_entity_poly.pdbx_seq_one_letter_code
_entity_poly.pdbx_strand_id
1 'polypeptide(L)' 'CLDLCPTGAITPAGNHVAINAEVCAGCGSCAAACPTGAAAYAVPDAESLLRRLRTLLFTYREAGGLDA' A
#
# COMPACT_ATOMS: atom_id res chain seq x y z
N CYS A 1 -14.19 -8.49 -1.72
CA CYS A 1 -13.16 -7.66 -2.39
C CYS A 1 -13.62 -7.16 -3.76
N LEU A 2 -14.33 -7.96 -4.57
CA LEU A 2 -14.85 -7.57 -5.89
C LEU A 2 -15.63 -6.24 -5.85
N ASP A 3 -16.71 -6.16 -5.07
CA ASP A 3 -17.54 -4.95 -4.97
C ASP A 3 -16.87 -3.80 -4.20
N LEU A 4 -15.73 -4.06 -3.56
CA LEU A 4 -14.99 -3.06 -2.79
C LEU A 4 -13.96 -2.31 -3.64
N CYS A 5 -13.66 -2.77 -4.85
CA CYS A 5 -12.64 -2.15 -5.68
C CYS A 5 -13.24 -0.99 -6.48
N PRO A 6 -12.93 0.28 -6.14
CA PRO A 6 -13.54 1.43 -6.83
C PRO A 6 -13.08 1.56 -8.29
N THR A 7 -11.92 1.00 -8.64
CA THR A 7 -11.35 1.06 -9.99
C THR A 7 -11.68 -0.16 -10.85
N GLY A 8 -12.37 -1.17 -10.30
CA GLY A 8 -12.65 -2.41 -11.02
C GLY A 8 -11.41 -3.27 -11.31
N ALA A 9 -10.31 -3.09 -10.57
CA ALA A 9 -9.06 -3.82 -10.77
C ALA A 9 -9.12 -5.32 -10.39
N ILE A 10 -10.19 -5.78 -9.74
CA ILE A 10 -10.31 -7.16 -9.23
C ILE A 10 -11.35 -7.92 -10.06
N THR A 11 -10.97 -9.06 -10.62
CA THR A 11 -11.85 -9.91 -11.43
C THR A 11 -11.88 -11.36 -10.92
N PRO A 12 -12.99 -12.10 -11.08
CA PRO A 12 -13.03 -13.53 -10.80
C PRO A 12 -12.04 -14.31 -11.68
N ALA A 13 -11.38 -15.33 -11.12
CA ALA A 13 -10.43 -16.20 -11.79
C ALA A 13 -10.62 -17.65 -11.31
N GLY A 14 -11.77 -18.25 -11.62
CA GLY A 14 -12.14 -19.58 -11.11
C GLY A 14 -12.36 -19.55 -9.59
N ASN A 15 -11.54 -20.30 -8.85
CA ASN A 15 -11.64 -20.41 -7.39
C ASN A 15 -10.87 -19.32 -6.61
N HIS A 16 -10.31 -18.34 -7.31
CA HIS A 16 -9.63 -17.19 -6.71
C HIS A 16 -10.00 -15.90 -7.46
N VAL A 17 -9.42 -14.78 -7.05
CA VAL A 17 -9.54 -13.49 -7.75
C VAL A 17 -8.18 -13.10 -8.32
N ALA A 18 -8.19 -12.42 -9.47
CA ALA A 18 -7.03 -11.77 -10.03
C ALA A 18 -7.10 -10.26 -9.76
N ILE A 19 -5.95 -9.64 -9.48
CA ILE A 19 -5.83 -8.19 -9.29
C ILE A 19 -4.92 -7.65 -10.40
N ASN A 20 -5.45 -6.76 -11.24
CA ASN A 20 -4.66 -6.08 -12.26
C ASN A 20 -3.86 -4.93 -11.62
N ALA A 21 -2.54 -5.08 -11.54
CA ALA A 21 -1.65 -4.10 -10.93
C ALA A 21 -1.67 -2.73 -11.66
N GLU A 22 -1.86 -2.73 -12.98
CA GLU A 22 -1.87 -1.50 -13.79
C GLU A 22 -3.15 -0.67 -13.60
N VAL A 23 -4.23 -1.28 -13.09
CA VAL A 23 -5.51 -0.61 -12.79
C VAL A 23 -5.69 -0.36 -11.29
N CYS A 24 -4.91 -1.04 -10.45
CA CYS A 24 -5.00 -0.92 -9.00
C CYS A 24 -4.47 0.45 -8.54
N ALA A 25 -5.34 1.28 -7.96
CA ALA A 25 -4.95 2.58 -7.39
C ALA A 25 -4.32 2.49 -5.98
N GLY A 26 -4.16 1.29 -5.42
CA GLY A 26 -3.55 1.12 -4.10
C GLY A 26 -4.38 1.67 -2.93
N CYS A 27 -5.72 1.60 -2.96
CA CYS A 27 -6.57 2.10 -1.86
C CYS A 27 -6.60 1.18 -0.62
N GLY A 28 -6.29 -0.12 -0.77
CA GLY A 28 -6.22 -1.07 0.33
C GLY A 28 -7.56 -1.64 0.84
N SER A 29 -8.71 -1.22 0.32
CA SER A 29 -10.03 -1.69 0.79
C SER A 29 -10.21 -3.21 0.67
N CYS A 30 -9.67 -3.83 -0.39
CA CYS A 30 -9.74 -5.28 -0.57
C CYS A 30 -8.93 -6.04 0.48
N ALA A 31 -7.78 -5.50 0.89
CA ALA A 31 -6.91 -6.12 1.89
C ALA A 31 -7.52 -6.00 3.30
N ALA A 32 -8.04 -4.82 3.66
CA ALA A 32 -8.67 -4.58 4.96
C ALA A 32 -9.89 -5.48 5.21
N ALA A 33 -10.66 -5.79 4.15
CA ALA A 33 -11.85 -6.61 4.25
C ALA A 33 -11.60 -8.11 4.09
N CYS A 34 -10.37 -8.56 3.76
CA CYS A 34 -10.10 -9.96 3.46
C CYS A 34 -9.82 -10.77 4.74
N PRO A 35 -10.72 -11.67 5.17
CA PRO A 35 -10.54 -12.40 6.42
C PRO A 35 -9.44 -13.46 6.35
N THR A 36 -9.12 -13.94 5.15
CA THR A 36 -8.09 -14.97 4.92
C THR A 36 -6.71 -14.40 4.65
N GLY A 37 -6.60 -13.08 4.41
CA GLY A 37 -5.36 -12.44 3.96
C GLY A 37 -4.96 -12.75 2.52
N ALA A 38 -5.83 -13.38 1.71
CA ALA A 38 -5.54 -13.68 0.30
C ALA A 38 -5.33 -12.42 -0.57
N ALA A 39 -6.00 -11.31 -0.21
CA ALA A 39 -5.68 -9.98 -0.73
C ALA A 39 -4.88 -9.22 0.32
N ALA A 40 -3.70 -8.73 -0.04
CA ALA A 40 -2.81 -7.99 0.85
C ALA A 40 -2.43 -6.64 0.24
N TYR A 41 -2.14 -5.67 1.10
CA TYR A 41 -1.60 -4.40 0.67
C TYR A 41 -0.11 -4.57 0.32
N ALA A 42 0.29 -4.07 -0.85
CA ALA A 42 1.69 -4.04 -1.26
C ALA A 42 2.44 -2.96 -0.46
N VAL A 43 2.81 -3.29 0.77
CA VAL A 43 3.66 -2.44 1.59
C VAL A 43 5.05 -2.33 0.96
N PRO A 44 5.69 -1.14 0.97
CA PRO A 44 7.07 -1.01 0.53
C PRO A 44 8.00 -1.88 1.38
N ASP A 45 9.12 -2.30 0.78
CA ASP A 45 10.16 -3.02 1.51
C ASP A 45 10.79 -2.14 2.61
N ALA A 46 11.38 -2.79 3.61
CA ALA A 46 11.97 -2.11 4.76
C ALA A 46 13.08 -1.13 4.36
N GLU A 47 13.87 -1.45 3.34
CA GLU A 47 14.95 -0.58 2.87
C GLU A 47 14.38 0.72 2.28
N SER A 48 13.33 0.62 1.46
CA SER A 48 12.63 1.77 0.90
C SER A 48 12.01 2.67 1.97
N LEU A 49 11.40 2.08 3.02
CA LEU A 49 10.87 2.85 4.14
C LEU A 49 11.98 3.55 4.93
N LEU A 50 13.06 2.84 5.26
CA LEU A 50 14.20 3.40 5.98
C LEU A 50 14.89 4.52 5.20
N ARG A 51 14.99 4.40 3.86
CA ARG A 51 15.49 5.49 3.01
C ARG A 51 14.63 6.75 3.14
N ARG A 52 13.30 6.63 3.05
CA ARG A 52 12.39 7.78 3.20
C ARG A 52 12.49 8.39 4.60
N LEU A 53 12.51 7.55 5.64
CA LEU A 53 12.68 8.01 7.03
C LEU A 53 13.98 8.78 7.21
N ARG A 54 15.09 8.25 6.68
CA ARG A 54 16.40 8.92 6.73
C ARG A 54 16.35 10.30 6.09
N THR A 55 15.77 10.43 4.90
CA THR A 55 15.63 11.73 4.21
C THR A 55 14.79 12.72 5.04
N LEU A 56 13.65 12.28 5.58
CA LEU A 56 12.80 13.11 6.42
C LEU A 56 13.55 13.59 7.68
N LEU A 57 14.23 12.70 8.39
CA LEU A 57 14.99 13.05 9.60
C LEU A 57 16.16 14.00 9.31
N PHE A 58 16.85 13.81 8.19
CA PHE A 58 17.99 14.65 7.82
C PHE A 58 17.55 16.07 7.48
N THR A 59 16.53 16.21 6.63
CA THR A 59 15.98 17.51 6.22
C THR A 59 15.33 18.25 7.39
N TYR A 60 14.63 17.53 8.28
CA TYR A 60 14.11 18.11 9.51
C TYR A 60 15.20 18.69 10.41
N ARG A 61 16.32 17.98 10.57
CA ARG A 61 17.47 18.46 11.36
C ARG A 61 18.13 19.67 10.71
N GLU A 62 18.33 19.66 9.40
CA GLU A 62 18.89 20.80 8.66
C GLU A 62 18.01 22.06 8.74
N ALA A 63 16.69 21.89 8.85
CA ALA A 63 15.73 22.96 9.06
C ALA A 63 15.67 23.49 10.51
N GLY A 64 16.52 22.98 11.42
CA GLY A 64 16.56 23.42 12.82
C GLY A 64 15.53 22.75 13.74
N GLY A 65 14.96 21.60 13.35
CA GLY A 65 13.91 20.87 14.08
C GLY A 65 14.33 20.24 15.44
N LEU A 66 15.30 20.78 16.15
CA LEU A 66 15.75 20.22 17.43
C LEU A 66 15.10 20.90 18.65
N ASP A 67 14.46 22.05 18.44
CA ASP A 67 13.95 22.94 19.51
C ASP A 67 12.42 23.14 19.48
N ALA A 68 11.66 22.27 18.82
CA ALA A 68 10.20 22.34 18.76
C ALA A 68 9.50 21.77 20.01
#